data_AF-A0A653DB49-F1
#
_entry.id   AF-A0A653DB49-F1
#
_cell.length_a   1.000
_cell.length_b   1.000
_cell.length_c   1.000
_cell.angle_alpha   90.00
_cell.angle_beta   90.00
_cell.angle_gamma   90.00
#
_symmetry.space_group_name_H-M   'P 1'
#
loop_
_entity.id
_entity.type
_entity.pdbx_description
1 polymer ?
#
loop_
_entity_poly.entity_id
_entity_poly.type
_entity_poly.pdbx_seq_one_letter_code
_entity_poly.pdbx_strand_id
1 'polypeptide(L)'
;KFQIKKTRYTGSNKLKVISKEVVLIEKHVACKCGCIIKAKDCNKYQEYHEAECRCACVNMDEASKCTNNPQKLWNPKICACQCREVLECTTGYIFDQQECKCLPNTLKRRIIPEQTTDSSYYDKYYPFNHGTLR
;
A
#
# COMPACT_ATOMS: atom_id res chain seq x y z
N LYS A 1 -26.74 17.92 29.42
CA LYS A 1 -25.73 18.77 30.10
C LYS A 1 -25.52 18.18 31.48
N PHE A 2 -24.29 17.83 31.83
CA PHE A 2 -23.98 17.23 33.13
C PHE A 2 -23.28 18.27 34.00
N GLN A 3 -23.72 18.42 35.24
CA GLN A 3 -23.07 19.31 36.21
C GLN A 3 -22.14 18.48 37.08
N ILE A 4 -20.86 18.84 37.09
CA ILE A 4 -19.86 18.24 37.96
C ILE A 4 -19.47 19.23 39.07
N LYS A 5 -19.06 18.70 40.22
CA LYS A 5 -18.46 19.49 41.30
C LYS A 5 -16.96 19.27 41.25
N LYS A 6 -16.19 20.32 41.00
CA LYS A 6 -14.74 20.29 41.13
C LYS A 6 -14.39 20.40 42.60
N THR A 7 -13.64 19.44 43.13
CA THR A 7 -13.20 19.43 44.52
C THR A 7 -11.68 19.51 44.63
N ARG A 8 -11.20 20.11 45.72
CA ARG A 8 -9.80 20.12 46.13
C ARG A 8 -9.67 19.30 47.40
N TYR A 9 -8.72 18.38 47.46
CA TYR A 9 -8.39 17.68 48.69
C TYR A 9 -7.68 18.63 49.66
N THR A 10 -8.09 18.64 50.93
CA THR A 10 -7.54 19.54 51.95
C THR A 10 -6.91 18.81 53.15
N GLY A 11 -6.68 17.50 53.04
CA GLY A 11 -6.19 16.65 54.16
C GLY A 11 -7.31 16.06 55.02
N SER A 12 -6.97 15.04 55.80
CA SER A 12 -7.85 14.37 56.79
C SER A 12 -9.17 13.85 56.22
N ASN A 13 -9.13 13.19 55.04
CA ASN A 13 -10.29 12.65 54.33
C ASN A 13 -11.37 13.68 53.95
N LYS A 14 -11.04 14.97 53.88
CA LYS A 14 -11.98 16.04 53.52
C LYS A 14 -11.72 16.59 52.11
N LEU A 15 -12.80 16.72 51.33
CA LEU A 15 -12.82 17.33 50.00
C LEU A 15 -13.56 18.68 50.07
N LYS A 16 -12.91 19.77 49.64
CA LYS A 16 -13.52 21.10 49.53
C LYS A 16 -14.05 21.32 48.11
N VAL A 17 -15.33 21.60 47.96
CA VAL A 17 -15.90 21.98 46.65
C VAL A 17 -15.37 23.36 46.25
N ILE A 18 -14.75 23.45 45.07
CA ILE A 18 -14.18 24.68 44.50
C ILE A 18 -15.21 25.38 43.61
N SER A 19 -15.78 24.63 42.66
CA SER A 19 -16.68 25.17 41.63
C SER A 19 -17.64 24.09 41.13
N LYS A 20 -18.75 24.54 40.53
CA LYS A 20 -19.61 23.70 39.70
C LYS A 20 -19.31 24.00 38.25
N GLU A 21 -19.05 22.97 37.46
CA GLU A 21 -18.73 23.09 36.05
C GLU A 21 -19.77 22.32 35.23
N VAL A 22 -20.18 22.89 34.09
CA VAL A 22 -21.09 22.24 33.15
C VAL A 22 -20.24 21.61 32.06
N VAL A 23 -20.30 20.28 31.95
CA VAL A 23 -19.59 19.54 30.92
C VAL A 23 -20.58 19.17 29.81
N LEU A 24 -20.17 19.43 28.57
CA LEU A 24 -20.82 18.94 27.37
C LEU A 24 -20.28 17.54 27.08
N ILE A 25 -21.16 16.57 27.08
CA ILE A 25 -20.84 15.18 26.75
C ILE A 25 -21.49 14.90 25.40
N GLU A 26 -20.69 14.41 24.46
CA GLU A 26 -21.19 13.91 23.19
C GLU A 26 -22.08 12.70 23.45
N LYS A 27 -23.32 12.75 22.96
CA LYS A 27 -24.25 11.63 23.02
C LYS A 27 -24.65 11.25 21.60
N HIS A 28 -24.28 10.07 21.17
CA HIS A 28 -24.85 9.48 19.96
C HIS A 28 -26.32 9.12 20.24
N VAL A 29 -27.24 9.73 19.49
CA VAL A 29 -28.69 9.49 19.62
C VAL A 29 -29.21 8.46 18.63
N ALA A 30 -28.45 8.20 17.57
CA ALA A 30 -28.73 7.20 16.56
C ALA A 30 -27.41 6.77 15.91
N CYS A 31 -27.39 5.54 15.42
CA CYS A 31 -26.29 4.97 14.66
C CYS A 31 -26.86 4.31 13.39
N LYS A 32 -26.04 4.21 12.35
CA LYS A 32 -26.32 3.38 11.18
C LYS A 32 -25.14 2.49 10.89
N CYS A 33 -25.42 1.31 10.33
CA CYS A 33 -24.36 0.50 9.73
C CYS A 33 -23.77 1.27 8.56
N GLY A 34 -22.44 1.32 8.51
CA GLY A 34 -21.69 1.92 7.42
C GLY A 34 -20.33 1.24 7.33
N CYS A 35 -19.78 1.22 6.13
CA CYS A 35 -18.46 0.64 5.92
C CYS A 35 -17.39 1.49 6.61
N ILE A 36 -16.45 0.83 7.28
CA ILE A 36 -15.30 1.47 7.91
C ILE A 36 -14.37 2.02 6.84
N ILE A 37 -14.10 1.21 5.81
CA ILE A 37 -13.37 1.57 4.60
C ILE A 37 -14.30 2.39 3.70
N LYS A 38 -13.76 3.46 3.13
CA LYS A 38 -14.44 4.35 2.18
C LYS A 38 -13.69 4.35 0.86
N ALA A 39 -14.32 4.87 -0.18
CA ALA A 39 -13.69 4.97 -1.51
C ALA A 39 -12.33 5.68 -1.50
N LYS A 40 -12.16 6.71 -0.66
CA LYS A 40 -10.90 7.43 -0.49
C LYS A 40 -9.76 6.61 0.13
N ASP A 41 -10.08 5.50 0.78
CA ASP A 41 -9.11 4.62 1.41
C ASP A 41 -8.59 3.56 0.42
N CYS A 42 -9.22 3.43 -0.75
CA CYS A 42 -8.73 2.61 -1.85
C CYS A 42 -7.59 3.32 -2.60
N ASN A 43 -6.61 2.54 -3.05
CA ASN A 43 -5.51 3.08 -3.85
C ASN A 43 -5.91 3.23 -5.34
N LYS A 44 -5.04 3.82 -6.16
CA LYS A 44 -5.28 4.05 -7.60
C LYS A 44 -5.49 2.80 -8.47
N TYR A 45 -5.19 1.61 -7.95
CA TYR A 45 -5.35 0.32 -8.63
C TYR A 45 -6.56 -0.47 -8.11
N GLN A 46 -7.36 0.14 -7.24
CA GLN A 46 -8.52 -0.47 -6.61
C GLN A 46 -9.78 0.33 -6.89
N GLU A 47 -10.90 -0.39 -6.92
CA GLU A 47 -12.25 0.18 -6.96
C GLU A 47 -12.98 -0.16 -5.66
N TYR A 48 -13.77 0.79 -5.15
CA TYR A 48 -14.52 0.59 -3.92
C TYR A 48 -15.87 -0.06 -4.21
N HIS A 49 -16.07 -1.25 -3.68
CA HIS A 49 -17.33 -1.98 -3.75
C HIS A 49 -18.14 -1.72 -2.49
N GLU A 50 -19.08 -0.77 -2.56
CA GLU A 50 -19.90 -0.34 -1.41
C GLU A 50 -20.72 -1.48 -0.81
N ALA A 51 -21.31 -2.34 -1.66
CA ALA A 51 -22.10 -3.49 -1.23
C ALA A 51 -21.29 -4.51 -0.40
N GLU A 52 -19.98 -4.54 -0.56
CA GLU A 52 -19.06 -5.49 0.09
C GLU A 52 -18.15 -4.82 1.12
N CYS A 53 -18.29 -3.51 1.33
CA CYS A 53 -17.44 -2.69 2.20
C CYS A 53 -15.93 -2.90 1.98
N ARG A 54 -15.49 -3.10 0.73
CA ARG A 54 -14.08 -3.40 0.42
C ARG A 54 -13.57 -2.71 -0.84
N CYS A 55 -12.26 -2.55 -0.90
CA CYS A 55 -11.54 -2.21 -2.12
C CYS A 55 -11.20 -3.50 -2.89
N ALA A 56 -11.53 -3.59 -4.17
CA ALA A 56 -11.16 -4.70 -5.04
C ALA A 56 -10.20 -4.24 -6.13
N CYS A 57 -9.26 -5.09 -6.52
CA CYS A 57 -8.31 -4.77 -7.57
C CYS A 57 -8.96 -4.83 -8.95
N VAL A 58 -8.60 -3.89 -9.84
CA VAL A 58 -9.15 -3.84 -11.21
C VAL A 58 -8.43 -4.77 -12.19
N ASN A 59 -7.16 -5.11 -11.92
CA ASN A 59 -6.30 -5.95 -12.76
C ASN A 59 -6.46 -7.45 -12.47
N MET A 60 -7.68 -7.96 -12.65
CA MET A 60 -8.02 -9.37 -12.34
C MET A 60 -7.29 -10.39 -13.24
N ASP A 61 -6.91 -10.02 -14.46
CA ASP A 61 -6.10 -10.86 -15.35
C ASP A 61 -4.70 -11.14 -14.76
N GLU A 62 -4.05 -10.10 -14.21
CA GLU A 62 -2.75 -10.24 -13.53
C GLU A 62 -2.89 -11.11 -12.29
N ALA A 63 -3.96 -10.92 -11.52
CA ALA A 63 -4.26 -11.74 -10.35
C ALA A 63 -4.40 -13.23 -10.72
N SER A 64 -5.16 -13.54 -11.78
CA SER A 64 -5.35 -14.91 -12.27
C SER A 64 -4.02 -15.55 -12.70
N LYS A 65 -3.23 -14.84 -13.51
CA LYS A 65 -1.89 -15.30 -13.94
C LYS A 65 -0.95 -15.51 -12.75
N CYS A 66 -1.03 -14.64 -11.75
CA CYS A 66 -0.25 -14.75 -10.53
C CYS A 66 -0.56 -16.03 -9.75
N THR A 67 -1.85 -16.33 -9.57
CA THR A 67 -2.31 -17.50 -8.82
C THR A 67 -1.90 -18.82 -9.48
N ASN A 68 -1.72 -18.83 -10.81
CA ASN A 68 -1.25 -20.01 -11.54
C ASN A 68 0.25 -20.30 -11.32
N ASN A 69 1.03 -19.35 -10.79
CA ASN A 69 2.45 -19.58 -10.51
C ASN A 69 2.65 -19.99 -9.04
N PRO A 70 3.19 -21.19 -8.76
CA PRO A 70 3.37 -21.67 -7.39
C PRO A 70 4.38 -20.86 -6.58
N GLN A 71 5.32 -20.15 -7.22
CA GLN A 71 6.32 -19.32 -6.55
C GLN A 71 5.81 -17.92 -6.21
N LYS A 72 4.59 -17.56 -6.65
CA LYS A 72 4.03 -16.21 -6.46
C LYS A 72 2.76 -16.21 -5.65
N LEU A 73 2.45 -15.01 -5.12
CA LEU A 73 1.28 -14.71 -4.34
C LEU A 73 0.73 -13.34 -4.76
N TRP A 74 -0.59 -13.28 -4.94
CA TRP A 74 -1.29 -12.02 -5.20
C TRP A 74 -1.40 -11.19 -3.94
N ASN A 75 -0.99 -9.91 -3.99
CA ASN A 75 -1.16 -8.98 -2.89
C ASN A 75 -2.33 -8.02 -3.17
N PRO A 76 -3.51 -8.22 -2.52
CA PRO A 76 -4.69 -7.42 -2.80
C PRO A 76 -4.59 -5.98 -2.28
N LYS A 77 -3.63 -5.67 -1.39
CA LYS A 77 -3.46 -4.30 -0.86
C LYS A 77 -2.81 -3.36 -1.85
N ILE A 78 -1.93 -3.88 -2.72
CA ILE A 78 -1.22 -3.11 -3.74
C ILE A 78 -1.60 -3.51 -5.16
N CYS A 79 -2.44 -4.54 -5.31
CA CYS A 79 -2.89 -5.09 -6.57
C CYS A 79 -1.73 -5.51 -7.48
N ALA A 80 -0.79 -6.28 -6.92
CA ALA A 80 0.39 -6.74 -7.64
C ALA A 80 0.74 -8.17 -7.25
N CYS A 81 1.34 -8.88 -8.21
CA CYS A 81 1.88 -10.21 -7.99
C CYS A 81 3.29 -10.13 -7.37
N GLN A 82 3.52 -10.89 -6.28
CA GLN A 82 4.80 -10.89 -5.57
C GLN A 82 5.35 -12.31 -5.43
N CYS A 83 6.68 -12.43 -5.38
CA CYS A 83 7.32 -13.69 -5.03
C CYS A 83 7.00 -14.05 -3.58
N ARG A 84 6.75 -15.33 -3.31
CA ARG A 84 6.50 -15.83 -1.95
C ARG A 84 7.71 -15.65 -1.05
N GLU A 85 8.88 -15.86 -1.62
CA GLU A 85 10.16 -15.71 -0.96
C GLU A 85 10.97 -14.66 -1.72
N VAL A 86 11.55 -13.73 -0.97
CA VAL A 86 12.52 -12.75 -1.49
C VAL A 86 13.87 -13.16 -0.93
N LEU A 87 14.81 -13.45 -1.82
CA LEU A 87 16.14 -13.92 -1.45
C LEU A 87 17.12 -12.75 -1.37
N GLU A 88 17.97 -12.75 -0.36
CA GLU A 88 19.15 -11.88 -0.35
C GLU A 88 20.20 -12.46 -1.30
N CYS A 89 20.47 -11.74 -2.38
CA CYS A 89 21.42 -12.18 -3.39
C CYS A 89 22.86 -11.85 -3.00
N THR A 90 23.78 -12.73 -3.38
CA THR A 90 25.23 -12.51 -3.20
C THR A 90 25.75 -11.41 -4.12
N THR A 91 26.97 -10.92 -3.85
CA THR A 91 27.62 -9.87 -4.63
C THR A 91 27.62 -10.20 -6.13
N GLY A 92 27.13 -9.27 -6.94
CA GLY A 92 27.03 -9.44 -8.39
C GLY A 92 25.74 -10.10 -8.87
N TYR A 93 24.75 -10.30 -8.00
CA TYR A 93 23.40 -10.76 -8.35
C TYR A 93 22.33 -9.81 -7.80
N ILE A 94 21.19 -9.70 -8.50
CA ILE A 94 20.01 -8.93 -8.06
C ILE A 94 18.79 -9.85 -8.09
N PHE A 95 17.92 -9.71 -7.09
CA PHE A 95 16.68 -10.47 -7.02
C PHE A 95 15.71 -9.97 -8.09
N ASP A 96 15.26 -10.89 -8.94
CA ASP A 96 14.27 -10.61 -9.97
C ASP A 96 12.86 -11.00 -9.52
N GLN A 97 11.95 -10.03 -9.46
CA GLN A 97 10.56 -10.23 -9.02
C GLN A 97 9.71 -10.97 -10.06
N GLN A 98 10.15 -11.07 -11.31
CA GLN A 98 9.45 -11.81 -12.36
C GLN A 98 9.77 -13.31 -12.28
N GLU A 99 11.03 -13.67 -12.10
CA GLU A 99 11.53 -15.04 -12.02
C GLU A 99 11.63 -15.60 -10.59
N CYS A 100 11.48 -14.74 -9.58
CA CYS A 100 11.62 -15.07 -8.16
C CYS A 100 12.98 -15.70 -7.80
N LYS A 101 14.05 -15.23 -8.44
CA LYS A 101 15.41 -15.77 -8.31
C LYS A 101 16.45 -14.66 -8.40
N CYS A 102 17.64 -14.93 -7.87
CA CYS A 102 18.81 -14.08 -8.06
C CYS A 102 19.37 -14.24 -9.47
N LEU A 103 19.35 -13.17 -10.26
CA LEU A 103 19.93 -13.14 -11.60
C LEU A 103 21.25 -12.37 -11.59
N PRO A 104 22.23 -12.74 -12.43
CA PRO A 104 23.48 -12.00 -12.54
C PRO A 104 23.20 -10.53 -12.80
N ASN A 105 23.84 -9.67 -12.00
CA ASN A 105 23.77 -8.24 -12.15
C ASN A 105 24.57 -7.84 -13.41
N THR A 106 23.92 -7.95 -14.56
CA THR A 106 24.45 -7.45 -15.84
C THR A 106 24.32 -5.92 -15.90
N LEU A 107 24.67 -5.21 -14.82
CA LEU A 107 25.28 -3.90 -14.99
C LEU A 107 26.48 -4.15 -15.88
N LYS A 108 26.28 -3.99 -17.20
CA LYS A 108 27.35 -3.94 -18.18
C LYS A 108 28.41 -3.05 -17.52
N ARG A 109 29.59 -3.62 -17.20
CA ARG A 109 30.79 -2.80 -17.01
C ARG A 109 30.67 -1.73 -18.07
N ARG A 110 30.70 -0.44 -17.71
CA ARG A 110 30.61 0.66 -18.67
C ARG A 110 31.67 0.38 -19.75
N ILE A 111 31.29 -0.30 -20.83
CA ILE A 111 32.01 -0.26 -22.07
C ILE A 111 31.64 1.12 -22.53
N ILE A 112 32.59 2.04 -22.40
CA ILE A 112 32.56 3.31 -23.12
C ILE A 112 32.25 2.91 -24.56
N PRO A 113 31.08 3.25 -25.13
CA PRO A 113 30.67 2.70 -26.41
C PRO A 113 31.51 3.35 -27.49
N GLU A 114 32.59 2.69 -27.87
CA GLU A 114 33.16 2.89 -29.19
C GLU A 114 32.26 2.12 -30.17
N GLN A 115 31.28 2.86 -30.69
CA GLN A 115 30.57 2.65 -31.95
C GLN A 115 30.24 1.20 -32.32
N THR A 116 29.12 0.67 -31.82
CA THR A 116 28.41 -0.40 -32.54
C THR A 116 26.95 0.00 -32.73
N THR A 117 26.64 0.37 -33.97
CA THR A 117 25.32 0.77 -34.47
C THR A 117 24.47 -0.45 -34.76
N ASP A 118 24.05 -1.19 -33.75
CA ASP A 118 23.09 -2.29 -33.92
C ASP A 118 21.73 -1.95 -33.29
N SER A 119 20.79 -1.56 -34.15
CA SER A 119 19.41 -1.19 -33.81
C SER A 119 18.59 -2.35 -33.22
N SER A 120 19.02 -3.59 -33.41
CA SER A 120 18.31 -4.78 -32.91
C SER A 120 18.31 -4.89 -31.38
N TYR A 121 19.30 -4.28 -30.72
CA TYR A 121 19.40 -4.25 -29.25
C TYR A 121 18.38 -3.29 -28.62
N TYR A 122 18.05 -2.18 -29.27
CA TYR A 122 17.10 -1.19 -28.72
C TYR A 122 15.65 -1.66 -28.78
N ASP A 123 15.24 -2.33 -29.86
CA ASP A 123 13.87 -2.86 -30.01
C ASP A 123 13.56 -3.98 -29.00
N LYS A 124 14.58 -4.76 -28.61
CA LYS A 124 14.43 -5.84 -27.64
C LYS A 124 14.22 -5.35 -26.20
N TYR A 125 14.76 -4.17 -25.85
CA TYR A 125 14.73 -3.65 -24.48
C TYR A 125 13.77 -2.45 -24.28
N TYR A 126 13.36 -1.75 -25.36
CA TYR A 126 12.44 -0.60 -25.28
C TYR A 126 11.37 -0.60 -26.41
N PRO A 127 10.42 -1.53 -26.41
CA PRO A 127 9.47 -1.71 -27.52
C PRO A 127 8.38 -0.62 -27.66
N PHE A 128 8.38 0.45 -26.86
CA PHE A 128 7.30 1.48 -26.86
C PHE A 128 7.74 2.92 -27.12
N ASN A 129 8.97 3.17 -27.59
CA ASN A 129 9.39 4.53 -27.98
C ASN A 129 9.15 4.87 -29.46
N HIS A 130 8.06 4.36 -30.06
CA HIS A 130 7.50 4.99 -31.25
C HIS A 130 6.49 6.07 -30.84
N GLY A 131 7.03 7.16 -30.30
CA GLY A 131 6.32 8.42 -30.10
C GLY A 131 6.91 9.47 -31.04
N THR A 132 6.22 9.70 -32.15
CA THR A 132 6.40 10.79 -33.09
C THR A 132 6.47 12.16 -32.39
N LEU A 133 7.56 12.89 -32.58
CA LEU A 133 7.59 14.34 -32.33
C LEU A 133 7.19 15.03 -33.63
N ARG A 134 6.00 15.63 -33.61
CA ARG A 134 5.43 16.67 -34.48
C ARG A 134 5.70 16.60 -35.98
#